data_AF-A0A1T3CGM0-F1
#
_entry.id   AF-A0A1T3CGM0-F1
#
_cell.length_a   1.000
_cell.length_b   1.000
_cell.length_c   1.000
_cell.angle_alpha   90.00
_cell.angle_beta   90.00
_cell.angle_gamma   90.00
#
_symmetry.space_group_name_H-M   'P 1'
#
loop_
_entity.id
_entity.type
_entity.pdbx_description
1 polymer ?
#
loop_
_entity_poly.entity_id
_entity_poly.type
_entity_poly.pdbx_seq_one_letter_code
_entity_poly.pdbx_strand_id
1 'polypeptide(L)'
;MSIGRDIYLDSRLQLPKLEAMYPELPRLGASTADQKGIERLLSAFVIDSGIFQQSVKLLPPELPFLKDPKYFKDRSDYMGTPMSVEALKKVRPEALAEVAAAFELLETTLMADGREWILKTEKPSLADIEGVWMFHWISGIPGALPKEGFSADKYPRVYAWIKRFQEAVTAAKKRIEEPKTLDGEEAARVIESSSWHEEEGVVDERDALAVAEGLKKGVMVVISPTDTGKAHKDVGKLVSLDKDEVVIEVKTEKGESVRVHAPRHGYKLRRFDGEAKGEAKL
;
A
#
# COMPACT_ATOMS: atom_id res chain seq x y z
N MET A 1 5.39 8.08 -1.26
CA MET A 1 6.12 8.93 -0.29
C MET A 1 7.35 9.48 -0.99
N SER A 2 7.75 10.73 -0.79
CA SER A 2 9.02 11.25 -1.31
C SER A 2 9.88 11.80 -0.19
N ILE A 3 11.18 11.54 -0.27
CA ILE A 3 12.18 12.06 0.66
C ILE A 3 13.37 12.49 -0.18
N GLY A 4 13.61 13.80 -0.22
CA GLY A 4 14.51 14.38 -1.21
C GLY A 4 14.07 14.04 -2.64
N ARG A 5 15.00 13.55 -3.46
CA ARG A 5 14.75 13.08 -4.84
C ARG A 5 14.34 11.60 -4.96
N ASP A 6 14.16 10.90 -3.83
CA ASP A 6 13.78 9.49 -3.81
C ASP A 6 12.28 9.34 -3.53
N ILE A 7 11.57 8.68 -4.45
CA ILE A 7 10.12 8.48 -4.46
C ILE A 7 9.83 7.00 -4.20
N TYR A 8 9.20 6.70 -3.08
CA TYR A 8 8.86 5.35 -2.63
C TYR A 8 7.40 5.03 -2.94
N LEU A 9 7.21 4.03 -3.80
CA LEU A 9 5.92 3.44 -4.12
C LEU A 9 5.56 2.35 -3.10
N ASP A 10 4.25 2.16 -2.88
CA ASP A 10 3.68 1.11 -2.03
C ASP A 10 3.98 1.23 -0.52
N SER A 11 2.93 1.15 0.31
CA SER A 11 3.08 1.26 1.77
C SER A 11 3.94 0.14 2.36
N ARG A 12 3.99 -1.03 1.72
CA ARG A 12 4.82 -2.18 2.13
C ARG A 12 6.32 -1.90 2.01
N LEU A 13 6.70 -0.91 1.20
CA LEU A 13 8.07 -0.39 1.14
C LEU A 13 8.23 0.86 2.01
N GLN A 14 7.25 1.77 1.99
CA GLN A 14 7.31 3.02 2.74
C GLN A 14 7.43 2.79 4.26
N LEU A 15 6.71 1.82 4.82
CA LEU A 15 6.71 1.56 6.27
C LEU A 15 8.09 1.10 6.77
N PRO A 16 8.76 0.09 6.17
CA PRO A 16 10.15 -0.24 6.52
C PRO A 16 11.14 0.90 6.33
N LYS A 17 10.99 1.71 5.26
CA LYS A 17 11.88 2.86 5.01
C LYS A 17 11.73 3.93 6.10
N LEU A 18 10.49 4.21 6.53
CA LEU A 18 10.22 5.09 7.67
C LEU A 18 10.79 4.53 8.98
N GLU A 19 10.66 3.23 9.25
CA GLU A 19 11.28 2.63 10.44
C GLU A 19 12.81 2.76 10.45
N ALA A 20 13.46 2.56 9.29
CA ALA A 20 14.91 2.66 9.17
C ALA A 20 15.44 4.10 9.35
N MET A 21 14.61 5.11 9.04
CA MET A 21 14.98 6.52 9.09
C MET A 21 15.06 7.08 10.51
N TYR A 22 14.27 6.53 11.43
CA TYR A 22 14.15 7.02 12.80
C TYR A 22 14.55 5.92 13.80
N PRO A 23 15.79 5.41 13.75
CA PRO A 23 16.24 4.30 14.60
C PRO A 23 16.23 4.63 16.10
N GLU A 24 16.19 5.92 16.45
CA GLU A 24 16.06 6.42 17.82
C GLU A 24 14.64 6.29 18.38
N LEU A 25 13.62 6.14 17.54
CA LEU A 25 12.24 5.97 17.97
C LEU A 25 11.94 4.49 18.26
N PRO A 26 11.02 4.20 19.19
CA PRO A 26 10.55 2.82 19.39
C PRO A 26 9.99 2.25 18.09
N ARG A 27 10.57 1.13 17.64
CA ARG A 27 10.14 0.42 16.45
C ARG A 27 8.71 -0.10 16.59
N LEU A 28 7.95 0.01 15.50
CA LEU A 28 6.63 -0.58 15.35
C LEU A 28 6.73 -2.01 14.80
N GLY A 29 7.72 -2.28 13.95
CA GLY A 29 7.90 -3.59 13.32
C GLY A 29 8.51 -4.62 14.26
N ALA A 30 8.22 -5.89 14.00
CA ALA A 30 8.63 -7.02 14.80
C ALA A 30 10.15 -7.21 14.84
N SER A 31 10.64 -7.80 15.94
CA SER A 31 12.05 -8.13 16.13
C SER A 31 12.35 -9.62 15.92
N THR A 32 11.44 -10.52 16.32
CA THR A 32 11.60 -11.97 16.18
C THR A 32 11.03 -12.51 14.86
N ALA A 33 11.54 -13.65 14.41
CA ALA A 33 11.22 -14.21 13.10
C ALA A 33 9.73 -14.62 12.95
N ASP A 34 9.14 -15.18 14.00
CA ASP A 34 7.72 -15.57 14.04
C ASP A 34 6.80 -14.34 13.93
N GLN A 35 7.11 -13.28 14.67
CA GLN A 35 6.34 -12.03 14.65
C GLN A 35 6.47 -11.31 13.30
N LYS A 36 7.66 -11.27 12.69
CA LYS A 36 7.86 -10.76 11.32
C LYS A 36 7.06 -11.57 10.31
N GLY A 37 6.96 -12.88 10.50
CA GLY A 37 6.11 -13.75 9.71
C GLY A 37 4.64 -13.35 9.79
N ILE A 38 4.13 -13.09 11.01
CA ILE A 38 2.75 -12.62 11.22
C ILE A 38 2.50 -11.29 10.51
N GLU A 39 3.38 -10.30 10.66
CA GLU A 39 3.27 -9.00 9.98
C GLU A 39 3.14 -9.16 8.46
N ARG A 40 4.03 -9.95 7.87
CA ARG A 40 4.05 -10.17 6.42
C ARG A 40 2.80 -10.91 5.94
N LEU A 41 2.35 -11.91 6.70
CA LEU A 41 1.13 -12.65 6.39
C LEU A 41 -0.12 -11.78 6.50
N LEU A 42 -0.19 -10.84 7.45
CA LEU A 42 -1.31 -9.90 7.56
C LEU A 42 -1.34 -8.91 6.40
N SER A 43 -0.18 -8.39 6.01
CA SER A 43 -0.06 -7.54 4.83
C SER A 43 -0.56 -8.26 3.56
N ALA A 44 -0.13 -9.51 3.36
CA ALA A 44 -0.59 -10.35 2.25
C ALA A 44 -2.07 -10.73 2.37
N PHE A 45 -2.56 -11.01 3.58
CA PHE A 45 -3.96 -11.32 3.83
C PHE A 45 -4.87 -10.17 3.44
N VAL A 46 -4.56 -8.93 3.81
CA VAL A 46 -5.44 -7.80 3.48
C VAL A 46 -5.38 -7.43 1.99
N ILE A 47 -4.19 -7.42 1.40
CA ILE A 47 -3.97 -6.99 0.01
C ILE A 47 -4.09 -8.16 -0.97
N ASP A 48 -3.19 -9.14 -0.88
CA ASP A 48 -2.98 -10.15 -1.91
C ASP A 48 -4.10 -11.20 -1.93
N SER A 49 -4.75 -11.48 -0.80
CA SER A 49 -5.90 -12.40 -0.76
C SER A 49 -7.20 -11.78 -1.31
N GLY A 50 -7.20 -10.46 -1.57
CA GLY A 50 -8.33 -9.75 -2.17
C GLY A 50 -9.36 -9.21 -1.20
N ILE A 51 -9.16 -9.32 0.12
CA ILE A 51 -10.09 -8.77 1.13
C ILE A 51 -10.31 -7.27 0.94
N PHE A 52 -9.26 -6.50 0.63
CA PHE A 52 -9.42 -5.09 0.29
C PHE A 52 -10.35 -4.89 -0.92
N GLN A 53 -10.17 -5.69 -1.98
CA GLN A 53 -11.02 -5.63 -3.18
C GLN A 53 -12.48 -6.00 -2.90
N GLN A 54 -12.71 -6.97 -2.01
CA GLN A 54 -14.08 -7.30 -1.56
C GLN A 54 -14.69 -6.14 -0.77
N SER A 55 -13.91 -5.48 0.08
CA SER A 55 -14.38 -4.34 0.89
C SER A 55 -14.71 -3.11 0.04
N VAL A 56 -13.98 -2.87 -1.05
CA VAL A 56 -14.34 -1.83 -2.04
C VAL A 56 -15.73 -2.08 -2.65
N LYS A 57 -16.12 -3.35 -2.86
CA LYS A 57 -17.46 -3.70 -3.37
C LYS A 57 -18.58 -3.45 -2.35
N LEU A 58 -18.22 -3.19 -1.09
CA LEU A 58 -19.16 -2.86 -0.02
C LEU A 58 -19.41 -1.36 0.13
N LEU A 59 -18.78 -0.51 -0.68
CA LEU A 59 -19.05 0.92 -0.66
C LEU A 59 -20.54 1.22 -0.96
N PRO A 60 -21.21 2.05 -0.15
CA PRO A 60 -22.61 2.42 -0.37
C PRO A 60 -22.79 3.14 -1.71
N PRO A 61 -23.72 2.71 -2.58
CA PRO A 61 -23.94 3.34 -3.88
C PRO A 61 -24.43 4.80 -3.78
N GLU A 62 -24.86 5.23 -2.60
CA GLU A 62 -25.30 6.61 -2.32
C GLU A 62 -24.14 7.59 -2.16
N LEU A 63 -22.90 7.11 -1.96
CA LEU A 63 -21.73 7.95 -1.80
C LEU A 63 -21.56 8.91 -2.99
N PRO A 64 -21.28 10.21 -2.75
CA PRO A 64 -21.28 11.22 -3.83
C PRO A 64 -20.36 10.87 -5.01
N PHE A 65 -19.16 10.35 -4.74
CA PHE A 65 -18.21 10.00 -5.80
C PHE A 65 -18.65 8.79 -6.63
N LEU A 66 -19.48 7.89 -6.08
CA LEU A 66 -20.07 6.77 -6.84
C LEU A 66 -21.24 7.19 -7.73
N LYS A 67 -21.56 8.49 -7.77
CA LYS A 67 -22.52 9.06 -8.73
C LYS A 67 -21.80 9.81 -9.86
N ASP A 68 -20.49 10.03 -9.75
CA ASP A 68 -19.70 10.73 -10.75
C ASP A 68 -19.21 9.73 -11.83
N PRO A 69 -19.60 9.90 -13.11
CA PRO A 69 -19.09 9.05 -14.19
C PRO A 69 -17.57 9.13 -14.35
N LYS A 70 -16.92 10.24 -13.95
CA LYS A 70 -15.46 10.35 -13.96
C LYS A 70 -14.80 9.34 -13.02
N TYR A 71 -15.42 9.05 -11.87
CA TYR A 71 -14.94 8.03 -10.95
C TYR A 71 -14.92 6.65 -11.60
N PHE A 72 -16.02 6.24 -12.25
CA PHE A 72 -16.05 4.92 -12.90
C PHE A 72 -15.13 4.83 -14.09
N LYS A 73 -14.96 5.91 -14.85
CA LYS A 73 -13.97 5.96 -15.92
C LYS A 73 -12.57 5.74 -15.36
N ASP A 74 -12.16 6.54 -14.37
CA ASP A 74 -10.87 6.42 -13.69
C ASP A 74 -10.66 5.00 -13.12
N ARG A 75 -11.62 4.48 -12.36
CA ARG A 75 -11.50 3.15 -11.76
C ARG A 75 -11.54 2.02 -12.78
N SER A 76 -12.28 2.17 -13.88
CA SER A 76 -12.25 1.17 -14.96
C SER A 76 -10.90 1.15 -15.67
N ASP A 77 -10.32 2.32 -15.93
CA ASP A 77 -8.98 2.47 -16.51
C ASP A 77 -7.92 1.89 -15.56
N TYR A 78 -8.03 2.18 -14.26
CA TYR A 78 -7.15 1.65 -13.22
C TYR A 78 -7.27 0.13 -13.05
N MET A 79 -8.48 -0.43 -13.00
CA MET A 79 -8.70 -1.87 -12.81
C MET A 79 -8.48 -2.68 -14.11
N GLY A 80 -8.52 -2.03 -15.27
CA GLY A 80 -8.49 -2.69 -16.58
C GLY A 80 -9.77 -3.44 -16.92
N THR A 81 -10.87 -3.19 -16.22
CA THR A 81 -12.19 -3.79 -16.46
C THR A 81 -13.29 -2.77 -16.22
N PRO A 82 -14.40 -2.78 -16.97
CA PRO A 82 -15.52 -1.88 -16.71
C PRO A 82 -16.06 -2.01 -15.29
N MET A 83 -16.27 -0.89 -14.63
CA MET A 83 -16.93 -0.78 -13.32
C MET A 83 -18.23 0.01 -13.45
N SER A 84 -19.27 -0.42 -12.73
CA SER A 84 -20.53 0.31 -12.62
C SER A 84 -21.18 0.08 -11.25
N VAL A 85 -22.10 0.98 -10.86
CA VAL A 85 -22.87 0.82 -9.62
C VAL A 85 -23.69 -0.47 -9.65
N GLU A 86 -24.28 -0.82 -10.79
CA GLU A 86 -25.09 -2.03 -10.98
C GLU A 86 -24.25 -3.29 -10.80
N ALA A 87 -23.02 -3.29 -11.34
CA ALA A 87 -22.07 -4.38 -11.13
C ALA A 87 -21.71 -4.53 -9.65
N LEU A 88 -21.44 -3.43 -8.94
CA LEU A 88 -21.15 -3.44 -7.51
C LEU A 88 -22.35 -3.95 -6.68
N LYS A 89 -23.56 -3.49 -6.99
CA LYS A 89 -24.80 -3.96 -6.32
C LYS A 89 -25.01 -5.46 -6.50
N LYS A 90 -24.73 -5.99 -7.70
CA LYS A 90 -24.91 -7.40 -8.02
C LYS A 90 -23.99 -8.30 -7.20
N VAL A 91 -22.74 -7.90 -6.97
CA VAL A 91 -21.72 -8.71 -6.28
C VAL A 91 -21.62 -8.43 -4.78
N ARG A 92 -22.47 -7.53 -4.26
CA ARG A 92 -22.45 -7.12 -2.86
C ARG A 92 -22.71 -8.29 -1.88
N PRO A 93 -23.67 -9.21 -2.13
CA PRO A 93 -23.91 -10.34 -1.22
C PRO A 93 -22.67 -11.23 -1.06
N GLU A 94 -21.98 -11.54 -2.15
CA GLU A 94 -20.75 -12.35 -2.13
C GLU A 94 -19.62 -11.59 -1.42
N ALA A 95 -19.46 -10.30 -1.69
CA ALA A 95 -18.47 -9.47 -0.99
C ALA A 95 -18.73 -9.41 0.53
N LEU A 96 -20.00 -9.37 0.96
CA LEU A 96 -20.36 -9.41 2.38
C LEU A 96 -19.96 -10.74 3.02
N ALA A 97 -20.14 -11.85 2.31
CA ALA A 97 -19.74 -13.18 2.82
C ALA A 97 -18.22 -13.28 3.00
N GLU A 98 -17.44 -12.81 2.02
CA GLU A 98 -15.97 -12.79 2.10
C GLU A 98 -15.45 -11.92 3.26
N VAL A 99 -15.99 -10.70 3.39
CA VAL A 99 -15.60 -9.80 4.50
C VAL A 99 -16.06 -10.37 5.84
N ALA A 100 -17.24 -11.00 5.92
CA ALA A 100 -17.68 -11.67 7.16
C ALA A 100 -16.74 -12.82 7.54
N ALA A 101 -16.25 -13.61 6.59
CA ALA A 101 -15.27 -14.66 6.86
C ALA A 101 -13.95 -14.09 7.39
N ALA A 102 -13.51 -12.93 6.90
CA ALA A 102 -12.34 -12.23 7.41
C ALA A 102 -12.54 -11.71 8.85
N PHE A 103 -13.72 -11.15 9.17
CA PHE A 103 -14.07 -10.78 10.55
C PHE A 103 -14.09 -12.00 11.47
N GLU A 104 -14.69 -13.10 11.04
CA GLU A 104 -14.77 -14.36 11.80
C GLU A 104 -13.37 -14.93 12.08
N LEU A 105 -12.49 -14.93 11.07
CA LEU A 105 -11.10 -15.35 11.23
C LEU A 105 -10.41 -14.53 12.31
N LEU A 106 -10.51 -13.20 12.27
CA LEU A 106 -9.89 -12.35 13.29
C LEU A 106 -10.49 -12.57 14.68
N GLU A 107 -11.82 -12.64 14.78
CA GLU A 107 -12.56 -12.76 16.04
C GLU A 107 -12.27 -14.09 16.75
N THR A 108 -12.25 -15.19 16.00
CA THR A 108 -12.17 -16.55 16.54
C THR A 108 -10.79 -17.18 16.50
N THR A 109 -9.83 -16.54 15.81
CA THR A 109 -8.44 -17.01 15.77
C THR A 109 -7.49 -15.93 16.30
N LEU A 110 -7.17 -14.91 15.51
CA LEU A 110 -6.09 -13.97 15.82
C LEU A 110 -6.29 -13.23 17.15
N MET A 111 -7.54 -12.87 17.47
CA MET A 111 -7.92 -12.15 18.68
C MET A 111 -8.52 -13.06 19.76
N ALA A 112 -8.64 -14.36 19.51
CA ALA A 112 -9.44 -15.29 20.34
C ALA A 112 -9.03 -15.32 21.82
N ASP A 113 -7.74 -15.16 22.09
CA ASP A 113 -7.16 -15.15 23.43
C ASP A 113 -7.33 -13.82 24.19
N GLY A 114 -8.09 -12.87 23.62
CA GLY A 114 -8.39 -11.59 24.26
C GLY A 114 -7.21 -10.61 24.27
N ARG A 115 -6.19 -10.84 23.44
CA ARG A 115 -5.05 -9.92 23.31
C ARG A 115 -5.51 -8.50 22.94
N GLU A 116 -4.77 -7.51 23.44
CA GLU A 116 -5.04 -6.11 23.11
C GLU A 116 -4.53 -5.73 21.72
N TRP A 117 -3.31 -6.18 21.41
CA TRP A 117 -2.58 -5.97 20.15
C TRP A 117 -2.10 -7.31 19.60
N ILE A 118 -1.97 -7.43 18.27
CA ILE A 118 -1.75 -8.70 17.58
C ILE A 118 -0.51 -9.45 18.10
N LEU A 119 0.59 -8.73 18.32
CA LEU A 119 1.87 -9.30 18.78
C LEU A 119 2.04 -9.26 20.31
N LYS A 120 0.97 -8.96 21.06
CA LYS A 120 0.99 -8.83 22.54
C LYS A 120 2.01 -7.80 23.04
N THR A 121 2.23 -6.75 22.26
CA THR A 121 3.05 -5.58 22.61
C THR A 121 2.28 -4.63 23.55
N GLU A 122 2.96 -3.67 24.16
CA GLU A 122 2.31 -2.63 25.01
C GLU A 122 1.48 -1.63 24.17
N LYS A 123 1.89 -1.40 22.93
CA LYS A 123 1.35 -0.42 21.97
C LYS A 123 1.07 -1.10 20.63
N PRO A 124 0.24 -0.53 19.73
CA PRO A 124 0.06 -1.10 18.41
C PRO A 124 1.41 -1.23 17.69
N SER A 125 1.55 -2.34 16.97
CA SER A 125 2.72 -2.68 16.17
C SER A 125 2.41 -2.56 14.68
N LEU A 126 3.39 -2.82 13.81
CA LEU A 126 3.18 -2.91 12.37
C LEU A 126 2.19 -4.02 12.02
N ALA A 127 2.15 -5.11 12.78
CA ALA A 127 1.13 -6.14 12.62
C ALA A 127 -0.29 -5.59 12.80
N ASP A 128 -0.47 -4.69 13.76
CA ASP A 128 -1.76 -4.03 13.99
C ASP A 128 -2.09 -3.11 12.82
N ILE A 129 -1.13 -2.32 12.32
CA ILE A 129 -1.33 -1.43 11.16
C ILE A 129 -1.73 -2.25 9.92
N GLU A 130 -0.94 -3.27 9.56
CA GLU A 130 -1.18 -4.13 8.39
C GLU A 130 -2.49 -4.92 8.52
N GLY A 131 -2.84 -5.36 9.73
CA GLY A 131 -4.06 -6.12 9.98
C GLY A 131 -5.32 -5.28 10.03
N VAL A 132 -5.30 -4.09 10.66
CA VAL A 132 -6.52 -3.38 11.05
C VAL A 132 -7.07 -2.46 9.98
N TRP A 133 -6.20 -1.88 9.15
CA TRP A 133 -6.52 -0.65 8.41
C TRP A 133 -7.75 -0.80 7.52
N MET A 134 -7.92 -1.96 6.88
CA MET A 134 -9.07 -2.24 6.02
C MET A 134 -10.36 -2.34 6.83
N PHE A 135 -10.35 -3.09 7.95
CA PHE A 135 -11.51 -3.25 8.83
C PHE A 135 -11.90 -1.93 9.49
N HIS A 136 -10.91 -1.15 9.91
CA HIS A 136 -11.08 0.20 10.42
C HIS A 136 -11.71 1.12 9.38
N TRP A 137 -11.17 1.13 8.16
CA TRP A 137 -11.68 1.94 7.06
C TRP A 137 -13.13 1.60 6.71
N ILE A 138 -13.43 0.32 6.43
CA ILE A 138 -14.76 -0.08 5.96
C ILE A 138 -15.82 0.02 7.06
N SER A 139 -15.46 -0.25 8.32
CA SER A 139 -16.36 -0.04 9.47
C SER A 139 -16.64 1.44 9.73
N GLY A 140 -15.73 2.32 9.34
CA GLY A 140 -15.87 3.77 9.47
C GLY A 140 -16.78 4.42 8.41
N ILE A 141 -17.16 3.71 7.35
CA ILE A 141 -18.02 4.23 6.28
C ILE A 141 -19.49 3.92 6.60
N PRO A 142 -20.34 4.94 6.85
CA PRO A 142 -21.74 4.72 7.14
C PRO A 142 -22.45 3.99 5.99
N GLY A 143 -23.12 2.88 6.32
CA GLY A 143 -23.87 2.07 5.35
C GLY A 143 -23.04 1.02 4.59
N ALA A 144 -21.70 0.99 4.77
CA ALA A 144 -20.87 0.01 4.08
C ALA A 144 -21.12 -1.41 4.60
N LEU A 145 -21.21 -1.58 5.92
CA LEU A 145 -21.51 -2.85 6.59
C LEU A 145 -22.91 -2.84 7.22
N PRO A 146 -23.74 -3.88 7.00
CA PRO A 146 -25.03 -4.02 7.67
C PRO A 146 -24.84 -4.37 9.15
N LYS A 147 -25.53 -3.64 10.05
CA LYS A 147 -25.35 -3.75 11.50
C LYS A 147 -25.77 -5.12 12.05
N GLU A 148 -26.70 -5.78 11.39
CA GLU A 148 -27.21 -7.10 11.77
C GLU A 148 -26.12 -8.18 11.63
N GLY A 149 -25.16 -7.98 10.72
CA GLY A 149 -24.07 -8.93 10.44
C GLY A 149 -22.68 -8.46 10.85
N PHE A 150 -22.52 -7.18 11.19
CA PHE A 150 -21.25 -6.54 11.51
C PHE A 150 -21.47 -5.53 12.65
N SER A 151 -21.30 -6.03 13.87
CA SER A 151 -21.47 -5.24 15.10
C SER A 151 -20.56 -5.74 16.21
N ALA A 152 -20.43 -4.94 17.26
CA ALA A 152 -19.72 -5.34 18.48
C ALA A 152 -20.42 -6.50 19.21
N ASP A 153 -21.71 -6.74 18.98
CA ASP A 153 -22.41 -7.90 19.57
C ASP A 153 -21.95 -9.20 18.90
N LYS A 154 -21.65 -9.17 17.59
CA LYS A 154 -21.21 -10.34 16.83
C LYS A 154 -19.69 -10.52 16.82
N TYR A 155 -18.93 -9.44 16.65
CA TYR A 155 -17.46 -9.46 16.61
C TYR A 155 -16.86 -8.54 17.69
N PRO A 156 -17.11 -8.81 18.99
CA PRO A 156 -16.74 -7.91 20.09
C PRO A 156 -15.24 -7.62 20.13
N ARG A 157 -14.39 -8.60 19.86
CA ARG A 157 -12.93 -8.43 19.97
C ARG A 157 -12.39 -7.61 18.80
N VAL A 158 -12.87 -7.86 17.58
CA VAL A 158 -12.47 -7.09 16.39
C VAL A 158 -12.90 -5.62 16.52
N TYR A 159 -14.15 -5.34 16.89
CA TYR A 159 -14.61 -3.96 17.06
C TYR A 159 -13.90 -3.24 18.21
N ALA A 160 -13.61 -3.94 19.31
CA ALA A 160 -12.82 -3.38 20.41
C ALA A 160 -11.38 -3.04 19.95
N TRP A 161 -10.75 -3.89 19.14
CA TRP A 161 -9.43 -3.64 18.56
C TRP A 161 -9.43 -2.45 17.59
N ILE A 162 -10.42 -2.35 16.68
CA ILE A 162 -10.57 -1.18 15.79
C ILE A 162 -10.69 0.12 16.60
N LYS A 163 -11.51 0.12 17.66
CA LYS A 163 -11.67 1.27 18.55
C LYS A 163 -10.36 1.65 19.25
N ARG A 164 -9.67 0.67 19.86
CA ARG A 164 -8.37 0.88 20.51
C ARG A 164 -7.33 1.43 19.54
N PHE A 165 -7.27 0.89 18.32
CA PHE A 165 -6.35 1.38 17.29
C PHE A 165 -6.64 2.84 16.93
N GLN A 166 -7.91 3.21 16.70
CA GLN A 166 -8.30 4.59 16.44
C GLN A 166 -7.92 5.54 17.59
N GLU A 167 -8.07 5.10 18.84
CA GLU A 167 -7.67 5.88 20.02
C GLU A 167 -6.15 6.09 20.06
N ALA A 168 -5.36 5.04 19.79
CA ALA A 168 -3.90 5.12 19.73
C ALA A 168 -3.44 6.09 18.62
N VAL A 169 -4.04 6.01 17.42
CA VAL A 169 -3.75 6.95 16.32
C VAL A 169 -4.13 8.38 16.69
N THR A 170 -5.28 8.58 17.34
CA THR A 170 -5.73 9.92 17.79
C THR A 170 -4.78 10.50 18.82
N ALA A 171 -4.29 9.68 19.76
CA ALA A 171 -3.31 10.09 20.74
C ALA A 171 -1.94 10.43 20.10
N ALA A 172 -1.51 9.65 19.11
CA ALA A 172 -0.27 9.89 18.37
C ALA A 172 -0.33 11.21 17.57
N LYS A 173 -1.46 11.49 16.89
CA LYS A 173 -1.68 12.73 16.13
C LYS A 173 -1.55 14.00 16.98
N LYS A 174 -1.87 13.94 18.28
CA LYS A 174 -1.73 15.09 19.19
C LYS A 174 -0.28 15.44 19.53
N ARG A 175 0.68 14.57 19.19
CA ARG A 175 2.11 14.72 19.53
C ARG A 175 2.97 15.18 18.37
N ILE A 176 2.39 15.33 17.19
CA ILE A 176 3.10 15.79 15.99
C ILE A 176 2.59 17.17 15.60
N GLU A 177 3.49 17.98 15.06
CA GLU A 177 3.10 19.25 14.44
C GLU A 177 2.27 18.96 13.19
N GLU A 178 1.36 19.87 12.87
CA GLU A 178 0.55 19.76 11.67
C GLU A 178 1.44 19.88 10.42
N PRO A 179 1.43 18.89 9.50
CA PRO A 179 2.25 18.94 8.30
C PRO A 179 1.88 20.13 7.42
N LYS A 180 2.89 20.76 6.79
CA LYS A 180 2.65 21.78 5.77
C LYS A 180 2.00 21.14 4.54
N THR A 181 0.86 21.69 4.12
CA THR A 181 0.22 21.33 2.84
C THR A 181 0.98 21.95 1.67
N LEU A 182 1.29 21.15 0.66
CA LEU A 182 1.86 21.57 -0.62
C LEU A 182 0.90 21.17 -1.74
N ASP A 183 0.81 21.99 -2.79
CA ASP A 183 0.20 21.56 -4.05
C ASP A 183 1.17 20.69 -4.88
N GLY A 184 0.68 20.13 -5.99
CA GLY A 184 1.47 19.22 -6.82
C GLY A 184 2.70 19.88 -7.45
N GLU A 185 2.59 21.14 -7.89
CA GLU A 185 3.71 21.85 -8.50
C GLU A 185 4.77 22.25 -7.46
N GLU A 186 4.33 22.66 -6.27
CA GLU A 186 5.22 22.96 -5.15
C GLU A 186 5.95 21.70 -4.68
N ALA A 187 5.23 20.57 -4.54
CA ALA A 187 5.83 19.29 -4.21
C ALA A 187 6.88 18.87 -5.26
N ALA A 188 6.55 18.97 -6.56
CA ALA A 188 7.49 18.67 -7.64
C ALA A 188 8.73 19.56 -7.56
N ARG A 189 8.59 20.88 -7.38
CA ARG A 189 9.72 21.80 -7.22
C ARG A 189 10.60 21.45 -6.01
N VAL A 190 9.98 21.09 -4.87
CA VAL A 190 10.71 20.70 -3.66
C VAL A 190 11.51 19.42 -3.89
N ILE A 191 10.89 18.40 -4.50
CA ILE A 191 11.55 17.12 -4.83
C ILE A 191 12.70 17.36 -5.80
N GLU A 192 12.44 18.07 -6.91
CA GLU A 192 13.43 18.38 -7.95
C GLU A 192 14.62 19.20 -7.42
N SER A 193 14.43 20.03 -6.40
CA SER A 193 15.52 20.86 -5.83
C SER A 193 16.25 20.20 -4.66
N SER A 194 15.79 19.03 -4.19
CA SER A 194 16.37 18.36 -3.03
C SER A 194 17.63 17.55 -3.37
N SER A 195 18.37 17.14 -2.34
CA SER A 195 19.41 16.13 -2.45
C SER A 195 18.84 14.72 -2.58
N TRP A 196 19.68 13.77 -3.01
CA TRP A 196 19.41 12.35 -2.82
C TRP A 196 19.31 12.05 -1.32
N HIS A 197 18.34 11.24 -0.95
CA HIS A 197 18.18 10.70 0.39
C HIS A 197 18.95 9.39 0.55
N GLU A 198 18.86 8.49 -0.45
CA GLU A 198 19.58 7.22 -0.43
C GLU A 198 20.80 7.21 -1.37
N GLU A 199 21.85 6.53 -0.92
CA GLU A 199 22.99 6.18 -1.77
C GLU A 199 22.56 5.17 -2.84
N GLU A 200 23.32 5.12 -3.94
CA GLU A 200 23.02 4.11 -4.95
C GLU A 200 23.31 2.70 -4.47
N GLY A 201 22.33 1.81 -4.64
CA GLY A 201 22.53 0.39 -4.46
C GLY A 201 23.29 -0.28 -5.62
N VAL A 202 23.33 -1.60 -5.53
CA VAL A 202 23.84 -2.51 -6.56
C VAL A 202 22.71 -3.29 -7.20
N VAL A 203 22.97 -3.90 -8.36
CA VAL A 203 22.07 -4.87 -8.98
C VAL A 203 22.61 -6.26 -8.66
N ASP A 204 21.83 -7.09 -7.97
CA ASP A 204 22.17 -8.50 -7.77
C ASP A 204 22.01 -9.26 -9.10
N GLU A 205 23.08 -9.31 -9.89
CA GLU A 205 23.10 -10.00 -11.19
C GLU A 205 22.87 -11.52 -11.09
N ARG A 206 22.80 -12.09 -9.88
CA ARG A 206 22.44 -13.50 -9.64
C ARG A 206 20.95 -13.71 -9.42
N ASP A 207 20.17 -12.64 -9.23
CA ASP A 207 18.71 -12.73 -9.17
C ASP A 207 18.18 -13.40 -10.45
N ALA A 208 17.25 -14.34 -10.30
CA ALA A 208 16.77 -15.14 -11.43
C ALA A 208 16.14 -14.30 -12.53
N LEU A 209 15.47 -13.19 -12.18
CA LEU A 209 14.93 -12.25 -13.15
C LEU A 209 16.05 -11.43 -13.78
N ALA A 210 17.04 -11.00 -13.00
CA ALA A 210 18.20 -10.29 -13.54
C ALA A 210 18.94 -11.12 -14.60
N VAL A 211 19.14 -12.41 -14.34
CA VAL A 211 19.72 -13.35 -15.30
C VAL A 211 18.83 -13.51 -16.54
N ALA A 212 17.53 -13.77 -16.34
CA ALA A 212 16.61 -14.05 -17.44
C ALA A 212 16.39 -12.85 -18.38
N GLU A 213 16.37 -11.62 -17.84
CA GLU A 213 16.12 -10.39 -18.58
C GLU A 213 17.43 -9.63 -18.90
N GLY A 214 18.60 -10.15 -18.50
CA GLY A 214 19.89 -9.48 -18.68
C GLY A 214 19.95 -8.11 -18.01
N LEU A 215 19.42 -8.00 -16.79
CA LEU A 215 19.37 -6.75 -16.03
C LEU A 215 20.74 -6.46 -15.41
N LYS A 216 21.23 -5.26 -15.64
CA LYS A 216 22.47 -4.73 -15.07
C LYS A 216 22.26 -3.26 -14.70
N LYS A 217 23.08 -2.76 -13.78
CA LYS A 217 23.04 -1.33 -13.44
C LYS A 217 23.19 -0.47 -14.70
N GLY A 218 22.34 0.53 -14.83
CA GLY A 218 22.29 1.49 -15.95
C GLY A 218 21.46 1.06 -17.16
N VAL A 219 21.01 -0.20 -17.27
CA VAL A 219 20.14 -0.59 -18.39
C VAL A 219 18.76 0.02 -18.25
N MET A 220 18.11 0.31 -19.38
CA MET A 220 16.73 0.77 -19.37
C MET A 220 15.80 -0.38 -18.99
N VAL A 221 14.90 -0.09 -18.06
CA VAL A 221 13.90 -1.03 -17.58
C VAL A 221 12.55 -0.34 -17.50
N VAL A 222 11.51 -1.17 -17.44
CA VAL A 222 10.15 -0.73 -17.16
C VAL A 222 9.63 -1.44 -15.92
N ILE A 223 9.01 -0.67 -15.03
CA ILE A 223 8.29 -1.19 -13.86
C ILE A 223 6.80 -0.87 -13.96
N SER A 224 5.96 -1.77 -13.44
CA SER A 224 4.52 -1.56 -13.31
C SER A 224 3.95 -2.44 -12.21
N PRO A 225 2.88 -2.03 -11.51
CA PRO A 225 2.17 -2.92 -10.60
C PRO A 225 1.61 -4.15 -11.32
N THR A 226 1.37 -5.23 -10.57
CA THR A 226 0.90 -6.52 -11.09
C THR A 226 -0.58 -6.77 -10.89
N ASP A 227 -1.26 -5.96 -10.09
CA ASP A 227 -2.63 -6.14 -9.61
C ASP A 227 -3.60 -5.11 -10.21
N THR A 228 -3.32 -3.82 -10.07
CA THR A 228 -4.14 -2.70 -10.54
C THR A 228 -3.24 -1.57 -11.05
N GLY A 229 -3.75 -0.69 -11.91
CA GLY A 229 -2.94 0.35 -12.56
C GLY A 229 -1.89 -0.19 -13.54
N LYS A 230 -1.99 -1.47 -13.96
CA LYS A 230 -0.98 -2.18 -14.77
C LYS A 230 -0.64 -1.53 -16.12
N ALA A 231 -1.54 -0.68 -16.61
CA ALA A 231 -1.36 0.08 -17.85
C ALA A 231 -0.34 1.23 -17.67
N HIS A 232 -0.20 1.75 -16.46
CA HIS A 232 0.76 2.80 -16.11
C HIS A 232 2.12 2.17 -15.82
N LYS A 233 3.14 2.67 -16.53
CA LYS A 233 4.47 2.10 -16.57
C LYS A 233 5.48 3.20 -16.39
N ASP A 234 6.42 3.00 -15.49
CA ASP A 234 7.56 3.88 -15.31
C ASP A 234 8.77 3.28 -16.02
N VAL A 235 9.37 4.07 -16.91
CA VAL A 235 10.55 3.67 -17.69
C VAL A 235 11.73 4.49 -17.22
N GLY A 236 12.81 3.82 -16.85
CA GLY A 236 13.98 4.47 -16.26
C GLY A 236 15.24 3.61 -16.33
N LYS A 237 16.37 4.20 -15.94
CA LYS A 237 17.64 3.47 -15.81
C LYS A 237 17.64 2.67 -14.52
N LEU A 238 17.96 1.40 -14.57
CA LEU A 238 18.07 0.56 -13.37
C LEU A 238 19.24 1.04 -12.49
N VAL A 239 18.96 1.46 -11.26
CA VAL A 239 19.98 1.93 -10.30
C VAL A 239 20.36 0.81 -9.34
N SER A 240 19.37 0.11 -8.78
CA SER A 240 19.59 -1.03 -7.88
C SER A 240 18.48 -2.07 -8.01
N LEU A 241 18.81 -3.30 -7.64
CA LEU A 241 17.91 -4.44 -7.63
C LEU A 241 18.39 -5.44 -6.57
N ASP A 242 17.56 -5.72 -5.57
CA ASP A 242 17.78 -6.80 -4.61
C ASP A 242 16.53 -7.67 -4.43
N LYS A 243 16.51 -8.47 -3.36
CA LYS A 243 15.40 -9.39 -3.06
C LYS A 243 14.09 -8.69 -2.67
N ASP A 244 14.17 -7.46 -2.17
CA ASP A 244 13.03 -6.71 -1.60
C ASP A 244 12.65 -5.49 -2.46
N GLU A 245 13.61 -4.84 -3.13
CA GLU A 245 13.43 -3.54 -3.78
C GLU A 245 14.03 -3.49 -5.19
N VAL A 246 13.40 -2.69 -6.05
CA VAL A 246 13.97 -2.20 -7.32
C VAL A 246 13.95 -0.68 -7.34
N VAL A 247 15.05 -0.07 -7.80
CA VAL A 247 15.17 1.39 -7.93
C VAL A 247 15.51 1.75 -9.36
N ILE A 248 14.75 2.68 -9.94
CA ILE A 248 14.99 3.22 -11.28
C ILE A 248 15.19 4.73 -11.21
N GLU A 249 16.11 5.27 -12.01
CA GLU A 249 16.24 6.70 -12.22
C GLU A 249 15.36 7.11 -13.41
N VAL A 250 14.47 8.08 -13.17
CA VAL A 250 13.53 8.62 -14.15
C VAL A 250 13.82 10.11 -14.34
N LYS A 251 13.59 10.60 -15.55
CA LYS A 251 13.65 12.03 -15.87
C LYS A 251 12.26 12.66 -15.75
N THR A 252 12.16 13.76 -14.99
CA THR A 252 10.94 14.57 -14.93
C THR A 252 10.72 15.33 -16.25
N GLU A 253 9.55 15.93 -16.44
CA GLU A 253 9.26 16.78 -17.62
C GLU A 253 10.25 17.94 -17.78
N LYS A 254 10.90 18.38 -16.69
CA LYS A 254 11.94 19.44 -16.72
C LYS A 254 13.36 18.91 -16.93
N GLY A 255 13.53 17.60 -17.09
CA GLY A 255 14.82 16.95 -17.29
C GLY A 255 15.63 16.68 -16.01
N GLU A 256 15.04 16.95 -14.84
CA GLU A 256 15.64 16.59 -13.55
C GLU A 256 15.59 15.08 -13.33
N SER A 257 16.60 14.53 -12.66
CA SER A 257 16.58 13.12 -12.26
C SER A 257 15.92 12.96 -10.89
N VAL A 258 15.03 11.97 -10.79
CA VAL A 258 14.48 11.43 -9.54
C VAL A 258 14.64 9.91 -9.54
N ARG A 259 14.64 9.30 -8.36
CA ARG A 259 14.67 7.85 -8.21
C ARG A 259 13.30 7.35 -7.75
N VAL A 260 12.80 6.34 -8.45
CA VAL A 260 11.56 5.65 -8.11
C VAL A 260 11.91 4.30 -7.53
N HIS A 261 11.49 4.10 -6.29
CA HIS A 261 11.69 2.91 -5.49
C HIS A 261 10.38 2.13 -5.44
N ALA A 262 10.41 0.85 -5.81
CA ALA A 262 9.26 -0.03 -5.76
C ALA A 262 9.62 -1.37 -5.10
N PRO A 263 8.72 -1.97 -4.30
CA PRO A 263 8.96 -3.31 -3.78
C PRO A 263 9.01 -4.33 -4.93
N ARG A 264 9.81 -5.38 -4.78
CA ARG A 264 9.84 -6.52 -5.72
C ARG A 264 8.50 -7.25 -5.77
N HIS A 265 7.89 -7.42 -4.60
CA HIS A 265 6.57 -8.01 -4.49
C HIS A 265 5.50 -7.04 -4.98
N GLY A 266 4.58 -7.53 -5.82
CA GLY A 266 3.50 -6.72 -6.38
C GLY A 266 3.88 -5.90 -7.61
N TYR A 267 5.15 -5.87 -8.00
CA TYR A 267 5.62 -5.15 -9.20
C TYR A 267 6.27 -6.08 -10.20
N LYS A 268 6.06 -5.76 -11.48
CA LYS A 268 6.71 -6.41 -12.61
C LYS A 268 7.85 -5.53 -13.08
N LEU A 269 9.03 -6.12 -13.19
CA LEU A 269 10.22 -5.51 -13.76
C LEU A 269 10.58 -6.24 -15.07
N ARG A 270 10.89 -5.48 -16.12
CA ARG A 270 11.32 -6.01 -17.42
C ARG A 270 12.41 -5.14 -18.02
N ARG A 271 13.28 -5.74 -18.83
CA ARG A 271 14.18 -4.96 -19.68
C ARG A 271 13.36 -4.16 -20.68
N PHE A 272 13.78 -2.93 -20.96
CA PHE A 272 13.13 -2.05 -21.92
C PHE A 272 14.08 -1.76 -23.09
N ASP A 273 13.82 -2.40 -24.23
CA ASP A 273 14.63 -2.28 -25.46
C ASP A 273 14.04 -1.29 -26.48
N GLY A 274 12.94 -0.61 -26.15
CA GLY A 274 12.33 0.40 -27.02
C GLY A 274 13.10 1.71 -27.04
N GLU A 275 12.93 2.52 -28.09
CA GLU A 275 13.16 3.96 -27.97
C GLU A 275 12.25 4.47 -26.85
N ALA A 276 12.80 5.28 -25.93
CA ALA A 276 12.05 5.95 -24.88
C ALA A 276 11.02 6.92 -25.50
N LYS A 277 9.93 6.38 -26.06
CA LYS A 277 8.79 7.15 -26.54
C LYS A 277 7.92 7.45 -25.34
N GLY A 278 8.08 8.67 -24.85
CA GLY A 278 7.25 9.24 -23.80
C GLY A 278 8.05 9.46 -22.54
N GLU A 279 8.44 10.72 -22.34
CA GLU A 279 8.65 11.31 -21.03
C GLU A 279 7.57 10.79 -20.08
N ALA A 280 8.01 10.19 -18.97
CA ALA A 280 7.09 9.88 -17.88
C ALA A 280 6.46 11.21 -17.45
N LYS A 281 5.16 11.36 -17.65
CA LYS A 281 4.40 12.45 -17.05
C LYS A 281 4.23 12.14 -15.57
N LEU A 282 5.18 12.61 -14.77
CA LEU A 282 5.01 12.76 -13.33
C LEU A 282 4.27 14.08 -13.06
#